data_AF-A0A950APG5-F1
#
_entry.id   AF-A0A950APG5-F1
#
_cell.length_a   1.000
_cell.length_b   1.000
_cell.length_c   1.000
_cell.angle_alpha   90.00
_cell.angle_beta   90.00
_cell.angle_gamma   90.00
#
_symmetry.space_group_name_H-M   'P 1'
#
loop_
_entity.id
_entity.type
_entity.pdbx_description
1 polymer ?
#
loop_
_entity_poly.entity_id
_entity_poly.type
_entity_poly.pdbx_seq_one_letter_code
_entity_poly.pdbx_strand_id
1 'polypeptide(L)' 'MTSYEVIVDLIADTTTETGLTVQAAPDTGEYETGIEVSDEQLASVRLTPAKFHGEGNSTIRPRR' A
#
# COMPACT_ATOMS: atom_id res chain seq x y z
N MET A 1 -6.52 8.99 23.53
CA MET A 1 -6.31 7.88 22.59
C MET A 1 -7.27 8.07 21.45
N THR A 2 -6.67 8.35 20.31
CA THR A 2 -7.25 8.91 19.10
C THR A 2 -7.89 7.78 18.27
N SER A 3 -9.00 8.06 17.59
CA SER A 3 -9.84 7.10 16.85
C SER A 3 -9.11 6.05 16.00
N TYR A 4 -7.90 6.34 15.53
CA TYR A 4 -7.10 5.45 14.69
C TYR A 4 -6.70 4.14 15.37
N GLU A 5 -6.34 4.14 16.65
CA GLU A 5 -5.97 2.91 17.38
C GLU A 5 -7.17 1.95 17.43
N VAL A 6 -8.35 2.47 17.77
CA VAL A 6 -9.61 1.70 17.82
C VAL A 6 -9.97 1.12 16.45
N ILE A 7 -9.73 1.86 15.36
CA ILE A 7 -9.98 1.38 14.00
C ILE A 7 -9.01 0.26 13.63
N VAL A 8 -7.72 0.42 13.95
CA VAL A 8 -6.69 -0.60 13.69
C VAL A 8 -7.00 -1.88 14.47
N ASP A 9 -7.33 -1.77 15.75
CA ASP A 9 -7.69 -2.92 16.60
C ASP A 9 -8.91 -3.67 16.05
N LEU A 10 -9.93 -2.93 15.59
CA LEU A 10 -11.13 -3.52 14.98
C LEU A 10 -10.82 -4.30 13.69
N ILE A 11 -9.92 -3.78 12.86
CA ILE A 11 -9.51 -4.47 11.63
C ILE A 11 -8.70 -5.74 11.98
N ALA A 12 -7.79 -5.64 12.94
CA ALA A 12 -6.94 -6.75 13.37
C ALA A 12 -7.72 -7.91 13.99
N ASP A 13 -8.89 -7.66 14.59
CA ASP A 13 -9.76 -8.71 15.18
C ASP A 13 -10.48 -9.58 14.12
N THR A 14 -10.35 -9.26 12.82
CA THR A 14 -10.99 -10.03 11.75
C THR A 14 -10.28 -11.36 11.47
N THR A 15 -11.06 -12.44 11.41
CA THR A 15 -10.60 -13.79 11.01
C THR A 15 -11.49 -14.36 9.91
N THR A 16 -10.91 -15.04 8.92
CA THR A 16 -11.69 -15.70 7.85
C THR A 16 -12.34 -16.99 8.36
N GLU A 17 -13.38 -17.46 7.68
CA GLU A 17 -14.02 -18.76 7.98
C GLU A 17 -13.03 -19.94 7.92
N THR A 18 -11.96 -19.79 7.13
CA THR A 18 -10.88 -20.78 6.98
C THR A 18 -9.73 -20.60 7.98
N GLY A 19 -9.82 -19.65 8.91
CA GLY A 19 -8.89 -19.48 10.03
C GLY A 19 -7.68 -18.57 9.78
N LEU A 20 -7.71 -17.72 8.75
CA LEU A 20 -6.66 -16.71 8.53
C LEU A 20 -6.94 -15.47 9.39
N THR A 21 -5.93 -14.97 10.10
CA THR A 21 -6.03 -13.74 10.91
C THR A 21 -5.51 -12.53 10.14
N VAL A 22 -6.18 -11.39 10.27
CA VAL A 22 -5.73 -10.12 9.71
C VAL A 22 -4.66 -9.49 10.60
N GLN A 23 -3.65 -8.86 10.00
CA GLN A 23 -2.65 -8.07 10.70
C GLN A 23 -2.82 -6.61 10.28
N ALA A 24 -3.00 -5.71 11.24
CA ALA A 24 -3.10 -4.29 11.01
C ALA A 24 -2.27 -3.54 12.06
N ALA A 25 -1.60 -2.49 11.63
CA ALA A 25 -0.79 -1.62 12.49
C ALA A 25 -0.85 -0.19 11.96
N PRO A 26 -0.73 0.82 12.83
CA PRO A 26 -0.57 2.19 12.37
C PRO A 26 0.76 2.33 11.61
N ASP A 27 0.72 2.98 10.45
CA ASP A 27 1.94 3.48 9.81
C ASP A 27 2.27 4.84 10.43
N THR A 28 3.34 4.88 11.22
CA THR A 28 3.84 6.12 11.85
C THR A 28 4.96 6.76 11.02
N GLY A 29 5.16 6.30 9.78
CA GLY A 29 6.10 6.90 8.85
C GLY A 29 5.72 8.35 8.54
N GLU A 30 6.70 9.23 8.57
CA GLU A 30 6.56 10.58 8.04
C GLU A 30 6.93 10.56 6.56
N TYR A 31 6.01 11.01 5.71
CA TYR A 31 6.20 11.04 4.27
C TYR A 31 6.12 12.48 3.79
N GLU A 32 7.18 12.95 3.15
CA GLU A 32 7.19 14.28 2.55
C GLU A 32 6.13 14.36 1.45
N THR A 33 5.26 15.36 1.57
CA THR A 33 4.22 15.64 0.57
C THR A 33 4.72 16.59 -0.50
N GLY A 34 4.19 16.49 -1.71
CA GLY A 34 4.53 17.43 -2.79
C GLY A 34 5.85 17.13 -3.49
N ILE A 35 6.38 15.91 -3.35
CA ILE A 35 7.50 15.44 -4.15
C ILE A 35 7.06 15.35 -5.61
N GLU A 36 7.60 16.21 -6.46
CA GLU A 36 7.43 16.11 -7.91
C GLU A 36 8.37 15.04 -8.47
N VAL A 37 7.81 14.12 -9.26
CA VAL A 37 8.56 13.09 -9.99
C VAL A 37 8.43 13.39 -11.48
N SER A 38 9.55 13.55 -12.17
CA SER A 38 9.53 13.80 -13.61
C SER A 38 9.08 12.56 -14.40
N ASP A 39 8.55 12.78 -15.61
CA ASP A 39 8.18 11.70 -16.51
C ASP A 39 9.37 10.77 -16.81
N GLU A 40 10.58 11.32 -16.92
CA GLU A 40 11.81 10.54 -17.12
C GLU A 40 12.11 9.64 -15.92
N GLN A 41 11.99 10.16 -14.69
CA GLN A 41 12.20 9.39 -13.47
C GLN A 41 11.18 8.26 -13.35
N LEU A 42 9.90 8.54 -13.63
CA LEU A 42 8.83 7.55 -13.58
C LEU A 42 8.96 6.50 -14.69
N ALA A 43 9.25 6.92 -15.93
CA ALA A 43 9.49 6.01 -17.06
C ALA A 43 10.69 5.09 -16.84
N SER A 44 11.63 5.51 -16.00
CA SER A 44 12.75 4.70 -15.59
C SER A 44 12.32 3.50 -14.72
N VAL A 45 11.21 3.61 -13.98
CA VAL A 45 10.67 2.52 -13.16
C VAL A 45 10.13 1.43 -14.08
N ARG A 46 10.49 0.17 -13.79
CA ARG A 46 9.98 -1.01 -14.52
C ARG A 46 8.56 -1.35 -14.05
N LEU A 47 7.63 -0.44 -14.33
CA LEU A 47 6.22 -0.53 -13.99
C LEU A 47 5.47 -1.26 -15.12
N THR A 48 4.60 -2.20 -14.78
CA THR A 48 3.67 -2.83 -15.71
C THR A 48 2.26 -2.79 -15.12
N PRO A 49 1.29 -2.13 -15.76
CA PRO A 49 -0.08 -2.12 -15.30
C PRO A 49 -0.67 -3.54 -15.20
N ALA A 50 -1.48 -3.77 -14.17
CA ALA A 50 -2.20 -5.03 -14.03
C ALA A 50 -3.32 -5.14 -15.07
N LYS A 51 -3.68 -6.39 -15.42
CA LYS A 51 -4.81 -6.66 -16.34
C LYS A 51 -6.16 -6.24 -15.75
N PHE A 52 -6.27 -6.18 -14.43
CA PHE A 52 -7.46 -5.79 -13.70
C PHE A 52 -7.16 -4.56 -12.85
N HIS A 53 -7.90 -3.48 -13.09
CA HIS A 53 -7.68 -2.14 -12.52
C HIS A 53 -6.25 -1.60 -12.71
N GLY A 54 -5.73 -1.67 -13.93
CA GLY A 54 -4.38 -1.19 -14.25
C GLY A 54 -4.14 0.30 -14.00
N GLU A 55 -5.22 1.08 -13.90
CA GLU A 55 -5.19 2.49 -13.50
C GLU A 55 -4.66 2.72 -12.08
N GLY A 56 -4.80 1.73 -11.19
CA GLY A 56 -4.30 1.80 -9.81
C GLY A 56 -3.37 0.65 -9.43
N ASN A 57 -3.51 -0.50 -10.08
CA ASN A 57 -2.74 -1.71 -9.79
C ASN A 57 -1.62 -1.88 -10.80
N SER A 58 -0.39 -2.00 -10.30
CA SER A 58 0.80 -2.18 -11.13
C SER A 58 1.81 -3.12 -10.48
N THR A 59 2.62 -3.77 -11.32
CA THR A 59 3.78 -4.56 -10.88
C THR A 59 5.05 -3.77 -11.10
N ILE A 60 5.88 -3.64 -10.07
CA ILE A 60 7.23 -3.07 -10.17
C ILE A 60 8.24 -4.22 -10.23
N ARG A 61 9.14 -4.20 -11.22
CA ARG A 61 10.23 -5.19 -11.31
C ARG A 61 11.58 -4.62 -10.86
N PRO A 62 12.44 -5.43 -10.23
CA PRO A 62 13.76 -4.96 -9.81
C PRO A 62 14.61 -4.55 -11.01
N ARG A 63 15.46 -3.56 -10.77
CA ARG A 63 16.61 -3.25 -11.61
C ARG A 63 17.72 -4.19 -11.15
N ARG A 64 18.35 -4.88 -12.10
CA ARG A 64 19.40 -5.86 -11.81
C ARG A 64 20.56 -5.23 -11.04
#